data_AF-A0A7C3C6W2-F1
#
_entry.id   AF-A0A7C3C6W2-F1
#
_cell.length_a   1.000
_cell.length_b   1.000
_cell.length_c   1.000
_cell.angle_alpha   90.00
_cell.angle_beta   90.00
_cell.angle_gamma   90.00
#
_symmetry.space_group_name_H-M   'P 1'
#
loop_
_entity.id
_entity.type
_entity.pdbx_description
1 polymer ?
#
loop_
_entity_poly.entity_id
_entity_poly.type
_entity_poly.pdbx_seq_one_letter_code
_entity_poly.pdbx_strand_id
1 'polypeptide(L)'
;DLLDGPLPRARERDLAELPFVLPMAGTVIQGVIDRLYRAGGEWFLEDYKTDRVTGDLRAYARRMGYDFQLAVYCRAVEASWGIRPRVRLVFLAPKELVEFGEEELELAIERFELA
;
A
#
# COMPACT_ATOMS: atom_id res chain seq x y z
N ASP A 1 -9.41 -18.48 5.09
CA ASP A 1 -9.28 -17.30 5.97
C ASP A 1 -8.16 -16.43 5.41
N LEU A 2 -8.23 -15.10 5.41
CA LEU A 2 -7.14 -14.27 4.86
C LEU A 2 -5.83 -14.49 5.65
N LEU A 3 -6.00 -14.82 6.94
CA LEU A 3 -4.95 -15.18 7.88
C LEU A 3 -4.43 -16.62 7.69
N ASP A 4 -5.20 -17.51 7.07
CA ASP A 4 -4.79 -18.86 6.60
C ASP A 4 -4.49 -18.88 5.08
N GLY A 5 -4.40 -17.71 4.44
CA GLY A 5 -4.43 -17.55 2.99
C GLY A 5 -3.17 -16.88 2.41
N PRO A 6 -3.30 -15.96 1.43
CA PRO A 6 -2.19 -15.48 0.57
C PRO A 6 -1.13 -14.60 1.26
N LEU A 7 -1.24 -14.36 2.56
CA LEU A 7 -0.30 -13.52 3.31
C LEU A 7 0.81 -14.38 3.95
N PRO A 8 2.09 -14.11 3.65
CA PRO A 8 3.20 -14.81 4.29
C PRO A 8 3.17 -14.69 5.82
N ARG A 9 3.18 -15.84 6.51
CA ARG A 9 3.23 -15.94 7.97
C ARG A 9 4.65 -15.80 8.52
N ALA A 10 5.60 -16.49 7.91
CA ALA A 10 7.01 -16.37 8.26
C ALA A 10 7.58 -15.11 7.61
N ARG A 11 8.07 -14.19 8.43
CA ARG A 11 8.58 -12.90 8.00
C ARG A 11 10.00 -12.73 8.54
N GLU A 12 10.93 -12.48 7.64
CA GLU A 12 12.34 -12.20 7.96
C GLU A 12 12.47 -10.86 8.69
N ARG A 13 11.58 -9.92 8.36
CA ARG A 13 11.44 -8.62 8.99
C ARG A 13 10.00 -8.18 8.91
N ASP A 14 9.48 -7.54 9.95
CA ASP A 14 8.10 -7.08 10.02
C ASP A 14 8.02 -5.77 10.80
N LEU A 15 7.53 -4.72 10.16
CA LEU A 15 7.42 -3.38 10.69
C LEU A 15 5.96 -2.95 10.58
N ALA A 16 5.29 -2.87 11.72
CA ALA A 16 3.94 -2.32 11.80
C ALA A 16 4.01 -0.83 12.17
N GLU A 17 3.01 -0.07 11.71
CA GLU A 17 2.83 1.35 12.07
C GLU A 17 4.10 2.18 11.81
N LEU A 18 4.68 2.04 10.62
CA LEU A 18 5.95 2.66 10.26
C LEU A 18 5.73 4.14 9.87
N PRO A 19 6.17 5.12 10.68
CA PRO A 19 6.02 6.52 10.33
C PRO A 19 6.93 6.90 9.16
N PHE A 20 6.47 7.83 8.33
CA PHE A 20 7.28 8.40 7.25
C PHE A 20 7.06 9.90 7.08
N VAL A 21 8.04 10.54 6.44
CA VAL A 21 7.98 11.91 5.94
C VAL A 21 8.51 11.89 4.51
N LEU A 22 7.75 12.41 3.56
CA LEU A 22 8.07 12.43 2.15
C LEU A 22 7.90 13.85 1.58
N PRO A 23 8.99 14.52 1.19
CA PRO A 23 8.91 15.71 0.35
C PRO A 23 8.38 15.33 -1.05
N MET A 24 7.27 15.92 -1.49
CA MET A 24 6.66 15.64 -2.80
C MET A 24 5.90 16.87 -3.30
N ALA A 25 6.03 17.19 -4.60
CA ALA A 25 5.30 18.29 -5.25
C ALA A 25 5.36 19.64 -4.51
N GLY A 26 6.53 19.99 -3.96
CA GLY A 26 6.72 21.25 -3.20
C GLY A 26 6.05 21.28 -1.82
N THR A 27 5.49 20.17 -1.36
CA THR A 27 4.94 19.99 -0.02
C THR A 27 5.64 18.85 0.72
N VAL A 28 5.28 18.66 2.00
CA VAL A 28 5.71 17.52 2.82
C VAL A 28 4.48 16.70 3.18
N ILE A 29 4.48 15.44 2.77
CA ILE A 29 3.48 14.46 3.17
C ILE A 29 4.04 13.67 4.35
N GLN A 30 3.26 13.53 5.41
CA GLN A 30 3.59 12.73 6.57
C GLN A 30 2.46 11.75 6.86
N GLY A 31 2.80 10.57 7.36
CA GLY A 31 1.83 9.54 7.65
C GLY A 31 2.45 8.31 8.29
N VAL A 32 1.65 7.24 8.35
CA VAL A 32 2.03 5.96 8.93
C VAL A 32 1.65 4.86 7.96
N ILE A 33 2.61 4.01 7.61
CA ILE A 33 2.40 2.82 6.79
C ILE A 33 1.98 1.70 7.74
N ASP A 34 0.78 1.13 7.55
CA ASP A 34 0.25 0.08 8.43
C ASP A 34 1.23 -1.07 8.57
N ARG A 35 1.80 -1.56 7.44
CA ARG A 35 2.79 -2.64 7.48
C ARG A 35 3.75 -2.68 6.31
N LEU A 36 5.04 -2.87 6.62
CA LEU A 36 6.12 -3.16 5.68
C LEU A 36 6.90 -4.38 6.19
N TYR A 37 7.01 -5.42 5.39
CA TYR A 37 7.68 -6.65 5.82
C TYR A 37 8.39 -7.37 4.69
N ARG A 38 9.34 -8.24 5.06
CA ARG A 38 10.07 -9.11 4.14
C ARG A 38 9.73 -10.56 4.41
N ALA A 39 9.37 -11.31 3.37
CA ALA A 39 9.07 -12.73 3.46
C ALA A 39 9.48 -13.44 2.17
N GLY A 40 10.18 -14.58 2.30
CA GLY A 40 10.63 -15.34 1.13
C GLY A 40 11.60 -14.55 0.24
N GLY A 41 12.39 -13.65 0.83
CA GLY A 41 13.28 -12.75 0.11
C GLY A 41 12.63 -11.52 -0.50
N GLU A 42 11.30 -11.45 -0.59
CA GLU A 42 10.54 -10.35 -1.20
C GLU A 42 10.00 -9.35 -0.15
N TRP A 43 9.90 -8.08 -0.55
CA TRP A 43 9.30 -7.02 0.27
C TRP A 43 7.83 -6.80 -0.06
N PHE A 44 7.03 -6.57 0.97
CA PHE A 44 5.59 -6.34 0.88
C PHE A 44 5.19 -5.11 1.68
N LEU A 45 4.32 -4.29 1.09
CA LEU A 45 3.66 -3.17 1.73
C LEU A 45 2.16 -3.43 1.74
N GLU A 46 1.56 -3.39 2.92
CA GLU A 46 0.13 -3.63 3.12
C GLU A 46 -0.51 -2.47 3.88
N ASP A 47 -1.71 -2.11 3.45
CA ASP A 47 -2.63 -1.22 4.15
C ASP A 47 -3.96 -1.96 4.36
N TYR A 48 -4.54 -1.86 5.55
CA TYR A 48 -5.72 -2.63 5.95
C TYR A 48 -6.96 -1.75 6.03
N LYS A 49 -8.03 -2.16 5.33
CA LYS A 49 -9.31 -1.46 5.29
C LYS A 49 -10.43 -2.32 5.87
N THR A 50 -11.23 -1.74 6.76
CA THR A 50 -12.39 -2.41 7.39
C THR A 50 -13.69 -2.29 6.59
N ASP A 51 -13.63 -1.60 5.45
CA ASP A 51 -14.75 -1.21 4.61
C ASP A 51 -15.59 -2.44 4.20
N ARG A 52 -16.92 -2.31 4.35
CA ARG A 52 -17.89 -3.30 3.86
C ARG A 52 -18.29 -2.93 2.44
N VAL A 53 -17.51 -3.42 1.48
CA VAL A 53 -17.71 -3.17 0.05
C VAL A 53 -18.08 -4.47 -0.67
N THR A 54 -18.93 -4.34 -1.68
CA THR A 54 -19.31 -5.42 -2.62
C THR A 54 -19.05 -4.95 -4.04
N GLY A 55 -18.69 -5.87 -4.95
CA GLY A 55 -18.41 -5.55 -6.34
C GLY A 55 -16.93 -5.31 -6.59
N ASP A 56 -16.59 -4.43 -7.53
CA ASP A 56 -15.21 -4.17 -7.95
C ASP A 56 -14.43 -3.39 -6.88
N LEU A 57 -13.62 -4.12 -6.11
CA LEU A 57 -12.77 -3.57 -5.05
C LEU A 57 -11.70 -2.61 -5.57
N ARG A 58 -11.17 -2.84 -6.78
CA ARG A 58 -10.15 -1.98 -7.37
C ARG A 58 -10.76 -0.65 -7.79
N ALA A 59 -11.92 -0.66 -8.44
CA ALA A 59 -12.65 0.56 -8.78
C ALA A 59 -13.06 1.33 -7.52
N TYR A 60 -13.50 0.63 -6.46
CA TYR A 60 -13.80 1.24 -5.17
C TYR A 60 -12.55 1.90 -4.56
N ALA A 61 -11.42 1.20 -4.51
CA ALA A 61 -10.18 1.71 -3.95
C ALA A 61 -9.71 3.00 -4.66
N ARG A 62 -9.78 3.04 -5.99
CA ARG A 62 -9.46 4.24 -6.79
C ARG A 62 -10.39 5.41 -6.46
N ARG A 63 -11.70 5.16 -6.35
CA ARG A 63 -12.68 6.20 -5.98
C ARG A 63 -12.44 6.78 -4.59
N MET A 64 -11.98 5.95 -3.65
CA MET A 64 -11.66 6.37 -2.29
C MET A 64 -10.26 6.99 -2.14
N GLY A 65 -9.45 7.00 -3.22
CA GLY A 65 -8.07 7.50 -3.19
C GLY A 65 -7.08 6.59 -2.44
N TYR A 66 -7.44 5.32 -2.20
CA TYR A 66 -6.55 4.37 -1.53
C TYR A 66 -5.33 4.00 -2.38
N ASP A 67 -5.47 4.04 -3.71
CA ASP A 67 -4.35 3.85 -4.62
C ASP A 67 -3.32 4.99 -4.55
N PHE A 68 -3.76 6.24 -4.39
CA PHE A 68 -2.85 7.37 -4.14
C PHE A 68 -2.13 7.23 -2.79
N GLN A 69 -2.84 6.85 -1.72
CA GLN A 69 -2.24 6.58 -0.42
C GLN A 69 -1.13 5.51 -0.53
N LEU A 70 -1.44 4.40 -1.18
CA LEU A 70 -0.48 3.31 -1.42
C LEU A 70 0.71 3.75 -2.28
N ALA A 71 0.50 4.60 -3.28
CA ALA A 71 1.57 5.13 -4.13
C ALA A 71 2.51 6.04 -3.34
N VAL A 72 1.97 6.91 -2.47
CA VAL A 72 2.76 7.73 -1.55
C VAL A 72 3.58 6.85 -0.61
N TYR A 73 2.98 5.80 -0.05
CA TYR A 73 3.69 4.88 0.85
C TYR A 73 4.83 4.15 0.13
N CYS A 74 4.57 3.64 -1.08
CA CYS A 74 5.59 2.99 -1.90
C CYS A 74 6.75 3.96 -2.20
N ARG A 75 6.44 5.20 -2.61
CA ARG A 75 7.44 6.24 -2.90
C ARG A 75 8.24 6.63 -1.66
N ALA A 76 7.61 6.68 -0.48
CA ALA A 76 8.31 6.96 0.78
C ALA A 76 9.30 5.86 1.15
N VAL A 77 8.90 4.59 0.97
CA VAL A 77 9.77 3.43 1.19
C VAL A 77 10.93 3.40 0.19
N GLU A 78 10.65 3.64 -1.09
CA GLU A 78 11.69 3.69 -2.12
C GLU A 78 12.70 4.81 -1.84
N ALA A 79 12.22 6.04 -1.57
CA ALA A 79 13.08 7.18 -1.32
C ALA A 79 13.96 7.00 -0.08
N SER A 80 13.44 6.34 0.94
CA SER A 80 14.15 6.19 2.22
C SER A 80 15.08 4.98 2.22
N TRP A 81 14.66 3.86 1.61
CA TRP A 81 15.29 2.55 1.80
C TRP A 81 15.82 1.94 0.49
N GLY A 82 15.52 2.55 -0.66
CA GLY A 82 15.93 2.04 -1.98
C GLY A 82 15.28 0.72 -2.37
N ILE A 83 14.12 0.39 -1.78
CA ILE A 83 13.39 -0.85 -2.06
C ILE A 83 12.03 -0.54 -2.69
N ARG A 84 11.60 -1.40 -3.62
CA ARG A 84 10.25 -1.36 -4.22
C ARG A 84 9.46 -2.59 -3.76
N PRO A 85 8.56 -2.46 -2.78
CA PRO A 85 7.76 -3.58 -2.28
C PRO A 85 6.61 -3.94 -3.24
N ARG A 86 6.10 -5.17 -3.15
CA ARG A 86 4.77 -5.51 -3.69
C ARG A 86 3.69 -4.84 -2.84
N VAL A 87 2.82 -4.07 -3.47
CA VAL A 87 1.88 -3.17 -2.79
C VAL A 87 0.47 -3.75 -2.81
N ARG A 88 -0.13 -3.93 -1.63
CA ARG A 88 -1.43 -4.58 -1.49
C ARG A 88 -2.36 -3.81 -0.57
N LEU A 89 -3.61 -3.66 -0.99
CA LEU A 89 -4.70 -3.22 -0.14
C LEU A 89 -5.45 -4.44 0.38
N VAL A 90 -5.61 -4.56 1.69
CA VAL A 90 -6.24 -5.70 2.34
C VAL A 90 -7.60 -5.29 2.90
N PHE A 91 -8.68 -5.80 2.31
CA PHE A 91 -10.03 -5.56 2.80
C PHE A 91 -10.47 -6.65 3.79
N LEU A 92 -10.61 -6.27 5.07
CA LEU A 92 -10.88 -7.20 6.17
C LEU A 92 -12.30 -7.76 6.15
N ALA A 93 -13.30 -6.94 5.83
CA ALA A 93 -14.70 -7.36 5.82
C ALA A 93 -15.05 -8.32 4.66
N PRO A 94 -14.72 -8.03 3.39
CA PRO A 94 -14.92 -8.99 2.29
C PRO A 94 -13.88 -10.12 2.30
N LYS A 95 -12.79 -10.00 3.09
CA LYS A 95 -11.68 -10.95 3.13
C LYS A 95 -11.05 -11.14 1.75
N GLU A 96 -10.75 -10.02 1.11
CA GLU A 96 -10.10 -9.97 -0.19
C GLU A 96 -8.91 -9.01 -0.16
N LEU A 97 -7.99 -9.18 -1.11
CA LEU A 97 -6.87 -8.26 -1.30
C LEU A 97 -6.82 -7.80 -2.76
N VAL A 98 -6.33 -6.59 -2.96
CA VAL A 98 -6.07 -6.00 -4.27
C VAL A 98 -4.60 -5.62 -4.34
N GLU A 99 -3.88 -6.19 -5.29
CA GLU A 99 -2.48 -5.82 -5.56
C GLU A 99 -2.42 -4.69 -6.58
N PHE A 100 -1.58 -3.69 -6.35
CA PHE A 100 -1.39 -2.56 -7.25
C PHE A 100 -0.03 -2.67 -7.93
N GLY A 101 -0.04 -2.65 -9.26
CA GLY A 101 1.18 -2.64 -10.07
C GLY A 101 1.84 -1.26 -10.10
N GLU A 102 3.11 -1.24 -10.52
CA GLU A 102 3.92 -0.01 -10.62
C GLU A 102 3.24 1.08 -11.45
N GLU A 103 2.78 0.75 -12.66
CA GLU A 103 2.07 1.69 -13.54
C GLU A 103 0.81 2.28 -12.88
N GLU A 104 0.07 1.48 -12.09
CA GLU A 104 -1.13 1.98 -11.41
C GLU A 104 -0.79 2.98 -10.30
N LEU A 105 0.32 2.74 -9.58
CA LEU A 105 0.79 3.62 -8.53
C LEU A 105 1.35 4.92 -9.11
N GLU A 106 2.12 4.85 -10.19
CA GLU A 106 2.63 6.02 -10.91
C GLU A 106 1.48 6.90 -11.42
N LEU A 107 0.49 6.30 -12.09
CA LEU A 107 -0.72 7.01 -12.52
C LEU A 107 -1.48 7.63 -11.35
N ALA A 108 -1.45 7.03 -10.15
CA ALA A 108 -2.10 7.60 -8.97
C ALA A 108 -1.40 8.86 -8.47
N ILE A 109 -0.06 8.90 -8.52
CA ILE A 109 0.74 10.09 -8.23
C ILE A 109 0.47 11.18 -9.27
N GLU A 110 0.52 10.84 -10.56
CA GLU A 110 0.32 11.82 -11.64
C GLU A 110 -1.04 12.51 -11.56
N ARG A 111 -2.11 11.75 -11.25
CA ARG A 111 -3.45 12.34 -11.05
C ARG A 111 -3.51 13.35 -9.91
N PHE A 112 -2.67 13.20 -8.89
CA PHE A 112 -2.58 14.17 -7.80
C PHE A 112 -1.76 15.40 -8.18
N GLU A 113 -0.65 15.23 -8.91
CA GLU A 113 0.21 16.36 -9.33
C GLU A 113 -0.49 17.28 -10.36
N LEU A 114 -1.51 16.78 -11.05
CA LEU A 114 -2.31 17.52 -12.04
C LEU A 114 -3.61 18.12 -11.46
N ALA A 115 -3.96 17.83 -10.20
CA ALA A 115 -5.17 18.30 -9.54
C ALA A 115 -4.94 19.64 -8.80
#